data_AF-A0A0V1M979-F1
#
_entry.id   AF-A0A0V1M979-F1
#
_cell.length_a   1.000
_cell.length_b   1.000
_cell.length_c   1.000
_cell.angle_alpha   90.00
_cell.angle_beta   90.00
_cell.angle_gamma   90.00
#
_symmetry.space_group_name_H-M   'P 1'
#
loop_
_entity.id
_entity.type
_entity.pdbx_description
1 polymer ?
#
loop_
_entity_poly.entity_id
_entity_poly.type
_entity_poly.pdbx_seq_one_letter_code
_entity_poly.pdbx_strand_id
1 'polypeptide(L)'
;MDLSRFNRANEFSIPMYSVSLCMITKEEHQKEKMRWQHKINELEEQLKRTEEINSQLIQNKAETNKKIKELEKTQKTLMKNNKKYQGKIKTVIAYETKHYEDKLKQSQDDLAAMKQCLEKISAECCRLKQRKLTADKEEELQRLRNLNVQYCKTIATYKQLVADKERKVEVLLRVINRTRKSHSFNWNELENHSTSDSVFSYSSQSFETLPHDQVSILKDQDLENSLRCRRLEYGNSLEKHYDDSIVIPFKICSLSNESRNSVESGWEEERQKLWNLVKELRDRINILQPSKEKQQIQIDELIEANELLEFRLLEFENAPTICCVEKIDNSTCAPDDNFPDDSVENMEKLNVEELKSRLEFIQHKQTLNNHDRKICEIIANEMESFRQEKESYLKKMTEMERKLLETETQLECSEITIEEKCAECQALKETVDELNGQCKEVKGRLNVAEEREKATSAKLKTVMTNYESTMELMNTLQQRVAMQEREENALMIRMKWIETAQKLLTRDSEANTKEESESLRQKVLPFLQAVVVQNQQQRNQLDAINLYNRHLECQMEVQIETINRLKEKLQRLNFNAKQHQQQTFEIESQNQIEQLLSTVDDNSTTTVKEADILDKVPLSEESC
;
A
#
# COMPACT_ATOMS: atom_id res chain seq x y z
N MET A 1 37.25 77.48 1.04
CA MET A 1 37.11 78.24 -0.22
C MET A 1 37.45 79.68 0.09
N ASP A 2 38.56 80.18 -0.44
CA ASP A 2 39.11 81.51 -0.18
C ASP A 2 38.26 82.63 -0.81
N LEU A 3 37.77 83.55 0.02
CA LEU A 3 36.98 84.73 -0.38
C LEU A 3 37.82 85.93 -0.83
N SER A 4 39.13 85.75 -1.05
CA SER A 4 40.07 86.86 -1.33
C SER A 4 40.18 87.26 -2.81
N ARG A 5 39.41 86.66 -3.73
CA ARG A 5 39.50 86.91 -5.18
C ARG A 5 38.43 87.83 -5.79
N PHE A 6 37.51 88.39 -5.02
CA PHE A 6 36.40 89.18 -5.57
C PHE A 6 36.58 90.72 -5.56
N ASN A 7 37.77 91.24 -5.22
CA ASN A 7 37.97 92.69 -5.04
C ASN A 7 38.82 93.41 -6.12
N ARG A 8 38.99 92.84 -7.32
CA ARG A 8 39.60 93.59 -8.44
C ARG A 8 38.97 93.22 -9.78
N ALA A 9 37.96 93.98 -10.16
CA ALA A 9 37.63 94.39 -11.53
C ALA A 9 36.16 94.81 -11.56
N ASN A 10 35.91 96.10 -11.34
CA ASN A 10 34.73 96.81 -11.88
C ASN A 10 34.97 98.31 -11.70
N GLU A 11 35.94 98.84 -12.45
CA GLU A 11 35.91 100.24 -12.86
C GLU A 11 34.80 100.36 -13.92
N PHE A 12 33.56 100.56 -13.47
CA PHE A 12 32.52 101.11 -14.32
C PHE A 12 32.52 102.62 -14.16
N SER A 13 33.13 103.29 -15.15
CA SER A 13 32.91 104.71 -15.43
C SER A 13 31.42 104.92 -15.70
N ILE A 14 30.70 105.47 -14.73
CA ILE A 14 29.32 105.95 -14.92
C ILE A 14 29.38 107.28 -15.68
N PRO A 15 28.74 107.42 -16.85
CA PRO A 15 28.63 108.70 -17.52
C PRO A 15 27.81 109.66 -16.65
N MET A 16 28.39 110.81 -16.29
CA MET A 16 27.66 111.93 -15.73
C MET A 16 26.73 112.53 -16.80
N TYR A 17 25.53 111.98 -16.93
CA TYR A 17 24.41 112.70 -17.51
C TYR A 17 23.17 112.53 -16.62
N SER A 18 22.69 113.67 -16.14
CA SER A 18 21.44 113.92 -15.40
C SER A 18 21.17 113.07 -14.16
N VAL A 19 21.89 113.35 -13.08
CA VAL A 19 21.25 113.28 -11.75
C VAL A 19 20.46 114.58 -11.60
N SER A 20 19.19 114.56 -12.04
CA SER A 20 18.23 115.51 -11.49
C SER A 20 18.25 115.30 -9.98
N LEU A 21 18.78 116.29 -9.26
CA LEU A 21 18.75 116.35 -7.81
C LEU A 21 17.28 116.55 -7.41
N CYS A 22 16.50 115.48 -7.45
CA CYS A 22 15.15 115.46 -6.96
C CYS A 22 15.27 115.75 -5.46
N MET A 23 14.83 116.93 -5.04
CA MET A 23 14.78 117.26 -3.62
C MET A 23 13.74 116.35 -2.97
N ILE A 24 14.20 115.20 -2.48
CA ILE A 24 13.38 114.27 -1.71
C ILE A 24 12.91 115.04 -0.49
N THR A 25 11.59 115.18 -0.38
CA THR A 25 11.00 115.86 0.76
C THR A 25 11.28 115.06 2.03
N LYS A 26 11.36 115.73 3.19
CA LYS A 26 11.55 115.03 4.48
C LYS A 26 10.53 113.90 4.67
N GLU A 27 9.32 114.08 4.15
CA GLU A 27 8.23 113.12 4.19
C GLU A 27 8.48 111.86 3.34
N GLU A 28 9.02 112.01 2.12
CA GLU A 28 9.40 110.87 1.27
C GLU A 28 10.57 110.08 1.86
N HIS A 29 11.57 110.79 2.42
CA HIS A 29 12.67 110.13 3.13
C HIS A 29 12.17 109.34 4.35
N GLN A 30 11.22 109.91 5.12
CA GLN A 30 10.62 109.22 6.26
C GLN A 30 9.83 107.98 5.83
N LYS A 31 9.07 108.07 4.72
CA LYS A 31 8.33 106.92 4.15
C LYS A 31 9.26 105.81 3.69
N GLU A 32 10.33 106.16 2.98
CA GLU A 32 11.31 105.16 2.52
C GLU A 32 12.07 104.54 3.69
N LYS A 33 12.43 105.32 4.71
CA LYS A 33 12.99 104.80 5.97
C LYS A 33 12.04 103.81 6.65
N MET A 34 10.75 104.11 6.75
CA MET A 34 9.76 103.20 7.33
C MET A 34 9.58 101.93 6.48
N ARG A 35 9.62 102.04 5.15
CA ARG A 35 9.58 100.90 4.23
C ARG A 35 10.77 99.97 4.44
N TRP A 36 11.99 100.51 4.50
CA TRP A 36 13.20 99.71 4.77
C TRP A 36 13.18 99.12 6.17
N GLN A 37 12.73 99.87 7.18
CA GLN A 37 12.59 99.32 8.53
C GLN A 37 11.59 98.15 8.56
N HIS A 38 10.46 98.27 7.87
CA HIS A 38 9.51 97.17 7.77
C HIS A 38 10.12 95.96 7.05
N LYS A 39 10.89 96.19 5.97
CA LYS A 39 11.57 95.12 5.24
C LYS A 39 12.64 94.42 6.08
N ILE A 40 13.39 95.17 6.89
CA ILE A 40 14.37 94.62 7.83
C ILE A 40 13.66 93.76 8.87
N ASN A 41 12.59 94.26 9.49
CA ASN A 41 11.82 93.49 10.48
C ASN A 41 11.24 92.20 9.87
N GLU A 42 10.74 92.25 8.63
CA GLU A 42 10.25 91.06 7.91
C GLU A 42 11.36 90.01 7.70
N LEU A 43 12.56 90.45 7.30
CA LEU A 43 13.71 89.57 7.12
C LEU A 43 14.22 88.99 8.45
N GLU A 44 14.22 89.78 9.52
CA GLU A 44 14.57 89.31 10.87
C GLU A 44 13.58 88.24 11.38
N GLU A 45 12.28 88.43 11.16
CA GLU A 45 11.29 87.41 11.49
C GLU A 45 11.46 86.14 10.63
N GLN A 46 11.74 86.28 9.33
CA GLN A 46 12.00 85.14 8.46
C GLN A 46 13.26 84.39 8.91
N LEU A 47 14.34 85.10 9.26
CA LEU A 47 15.57 84.51 9.78
C LEU A 47 15.29 83.73 11.06
N LYS A 48 14.57 84.32 12.02
CA LYS A 48 14.19 83.66 13.27
C LYS A 48 13.38 82.37 13.02
N ARG A 49 12.40 82.41 12.11
CA ARG A 49 11.64 81.21 11.72
C ARG A 49 12.54 80.14 11.10
N THR A 50 13.51 80.53 10.26
CA THR A 50 14.47 79.56 9.69
C THR A 50 15.41 78.98 10.75
N GLU A 51 15.84 79.75 11.74
CA GLU A 51 16.66 79.27 12.86
C GLU A 51 15.90 78.28 13.76
N GLU A 52 14.61 78.54 14.01
CA GLU A 52 13.72 77.63 14.73
C GLU A 52 13.53 76.31 13.97
N ILE A 53 13.24 76.37 12.66
CA ILE A 53 13.13 75.17 11.80
C ILE A 53 14.46 74.39 11.78
N ASN A 54 15.60 75.07 11.66
CA ASN A 54 16.91 74.43 11.65
C ASN A 54 17.21 73.72 12.99
N SER A 55 16.85 74.33 14.11
CA SER A 55 16.98 73.72 15.45
C SER A 55 16.12 72.45 15.57
N GLN A 56 14.89 72.48 15.07
CA GLN A 56 14.01 71.30 15.03
C GLN A 56 14.60 70.20 14.14
N LEU A 57 15.15 70.54 12.98
CA LEU A 57 15.80 69.57 12.09
C LEU A 57 17.03 68.92 12.73
N ILE A 58 17.83 69.67 13.49
CA ILE A 58 18.97 69.14 14.24
C ILE A 58 18.49 68.15 15.31
N GLN A 59 17.43 68.49 16.04
CA GLN A 59 16.85 67.60 17.06
C GLN A 59 16.29 66.32 16.42
N ASN A 60 15.52 66.44 15.33
CA ASN A 60 14.99 65.30 14.59
C ASN A 60 16.11 64.40 14.05
N LYS A 61 17.21 64.98 13.56
CA LYS A 61 18.39 64.24 13.12
C LYS A 61 19.07 63.49 14.27
N ALA A 62 19.13 64.07 15.47
CA ALA A 62 19.67 63.40 16.64
C ALA A 62 18.78 62.23 17.09
N GLU A 63 17.46 62.41 17.07
CA GLU A 63 16.50 61.37 17.45
C GLU A 63 16.49 60.20 16.46
N THR A 64 16.52 60.48 15.15
CA THR A 64 16.61 59.43 14.12
C THR A 64 17.90 58.65 14.22
N ASN A 65 19.04 59.31 14.45
CA ASN A 65 20.32 58.63 14.69
C ASN A 65 20.31 57.74 15.94
N LYS A 66 19.60 58.15 17.02
CA LYS A 66 19.43 57.33 18.21
C LYS A 66 18.62 56.05 17.89
N LYS A 67 17.50 56.20 17.17
CA LYS A 67 16.67 55.06 16.72
C LYS A 67 17.46 54.10 15.83
N ILE A 68 18.27 54.62 14.91
CA ILE A 68 19.14 53.79 14.05
C ILE A 68 20.09 52.94 14.90
N LYS A 69 20.79 53.53 15.89
CA LYS A 69 21.70 52.78 16.76
C LYS A 69 20.99 51.71 17.60
N GLU A 70 19.77 51.98 18.06
CA GLU A 70 18.96 51.01 18.81
C GLU A 70 18.51 49.83 17.92
N LEU A 71 18.11 50.12 16.67
CA LEU A 71 17.77 49.10 15.68
C LEU A 71 18.98 48.24 15.30
N GLU A 72 20.16 48.84 15.07
CA GLU A 72 21.41 48.12 14.78
C GLU A 72 21.79 47.18 15.94
N LYS A 73 21.63 47.62 17.19
CA LYS A 73 21.89 46.78 18.37
C LYS A 73 20.93 45.60 18.45
N THR A 74 19.65 45.83 18.13
CA THR A 74 18.62 44.79 18.12
C THR A 74 18.89 43.78 16.99
N GLN A 75 19.17 44.25 15.79
CA GLN A 75 19.53 43.43 14.62
C GLN A 75 20.76 42.54 14.91
N LYS A 76 21.81 43.10 15.54
CA LYS A 76 23.02 42.34 15.90
C LYS A 76 22.72 41.20 16.88
N THR A 77 21.78 41.41 17.80
CA THR A 77 21.35 40.39 18.76
C THR A 77 20.53 39.29 18.07
N LEU A 78 19.60 39.67 17.20
CA LEU A 78 18.81 38.73 16.40
C LEU A 78 19.71 37.86 15.49
N MET A 79 20.72 38.46 14.86
CA MET A 79 21.70 37.71 14.05
C MET A 79 22.48 36.68 14.88
N LYS A 80 22.89 37.02 16.10
CA LYS A 80 23.57 36.07 17.00
C LYS A 80 22.65 34.91 17.39
N ASN A 81 21.39 35.20 17.73
CA ASN A 81 20.40 34.18 18.06
C ASN A 81 20.10 33.27 16.87
N ASN A 82 19.92 33.84 15.67
CA ASN A 82 19.70 33.06 14.45
C ASN A 82 20.88 32.12 14.17
N LYS A 83 22.13 32.59 14.26
CA LYS A 83 23.32 31.72 14.15
C LYS A 83 23.32 30.58 15.18
N LYS A 84 22.92 30.85 16.43
CA LYS A 84 22.81 29.83 17.48
C LYS A 84 21.73 28.79 17.14
N TYR A 85 20.57 29.21 16.65
CA TYR A 85 19.50 28.30 16.23
C TYR A 85 19.90 27.48 15.00
N GLN A 86 20.54 28.08 14.00
CA GLN A 86 21.08 27.35 12.86
C GLN A 86 22.09 26.27 13.30
N GLY A 87 22.96 26.56 14.26
CA GLY A 87 23.87 25.57 14.83
C GLY A 87 23.16 24.40 15.50
N LYS A 88 22.11 24.68 16.29
CA LYS A 88 21.27 23.64 16.92
C LYS A 88 20.55 22.79 15.88
N ILE A 89 19.91 23.41 14.90
CA ILE A 89 19.19 22.72 13.81
C ILE A 89 20.14 21.80 13.06
N LYS A 90 21.34 22.28 12.68
CA LYS A 90 22.36 21.45 12.03
C LYS A 90 22.76 20.24 12.87
N THR A 91 22.88 20.42 14.19
CA THR A 91 23.26 19.34 15.10
C THR A 91 22.16 18.30 15.23
N VAL A 92 20.90 18.74 15.36
CA VAL A 92 19.74 17.84 15.43
C VAL A 92 19.58 17.06 14.13
N ILE A 93 19.65 17.75 12.98
CA ILE A 93 19.59 17.09 11.66
C ILE A 93 20.70 16.04 11.53
N ALA A 94 21.95 16.39 11.87
CA ALA A 94 23.06 15.43 11.79
C ALA A 94 22.84 14.20 12.70
N TYR A 95 22.30 14.40 13.90
CA TYR A 95 21.96 13.31 14.80
C TYR A 95 20.82 12.43 14.26
N GLU A 96 19.73 13.04 13.79
CA GLU A 96 18.58 12.32 13.24
C GLU A 96 18.96 11.56 11.96
N THR A 97 19.70 12.18 11.05
CA THR A 97 20.22 11.52 9.84
C THR A 97 21.02 10.29 10.21
N LYS A 98 21.99 10.42 11.13
CA LYS A 98 22.80 9.28 11.57
C LYS A 98 21.95 8.18 12.23
N HIS A 99 20.98 8.55 13.07
CA HIS A 99 20.07 7.60 13.72
C HIS A 99 19.23 6.80 12.71
N TYR A 100 18.75 7.45 11.65
CA TYR A 100 18.01 6.76 10.58
C TYR A 100 18.92 5.92 9.69
N GLU A 101 20.16 6.36 9.42
CA GLU A 101 21.17 5.55 8.71
C GLU A 101 21.51 4.28 9.48
N ASP A 102 21.73 4.38 10.80
CA ASP A 102 22.04 3.24 11.66
C ASP A 102 20.85 2.25 11.71
N LYS A 103 19.60 2.75 11.80
CA LYS A 103 18.40 1.91 11.72
C LYS A 103 18.24 1.22 10.37
N LEU A 104 18.49 1.94 9.28
CA LEU A 104 18.42 1.37 7.93
C LEU A 104 19.44 0.24 7.77
N LYS A 105 20.67 0.46 8.24
CA LYS A 105 21.72 -0.56 8.25
C LYS A 105 21.32 -1.79 9.06
N GLN A 106 20.77 -1.60 10.26
CA GLN A 106 20.27 -2.71 11.07
C GLN A 106 19.18 -3.52 10.34
N SER A 107 18.19 -2.84 9.74
CA SER A 107 17.13 -3.52 8.99
C SER A 107 17.65 -4.26 7.74
N GLN A 108 18.70 -3.74 7.10
CA GLN A 108 19.36 -4.42 5.98
C GLN A 108 20.09 -5.70 6.45
N ASP A 109 20.79 -5.63 7.58
CA ASP A 109 21.47 -6.78 8.19
C ASP A 109 20.45 -7.86 8.64
N ASP A 110 19.33 -7.45 9.25
CA ASP A 110 18.23 -8.35 9.65
C ASP A 110 17.59 -9.03 8.43
N LEU A 111 17.37 -8.28 7.34
CA LEU A 111 16.85 -8.82 6.09
C LEU A 111 17.81 -9.83 5.47
N ALA A 112 19.11 -9.56 5.51
CA ALA A 112 20.13 -10.50 5.03
C ALA A 112 20.14 -11.80 5.84
N ALA A 113 20.03 -11.71 7.17
CA ALA A 113 19.91 -12.86 8.05
C ALA A 113 18.64 -13.68 7.77
N MET A 114 17.49 -13.02 7.59
CA MET A 114 16.23 -13.69 7.23
C MET A 114 16.30 -14.40 5.88
N LYS A 115 16.91 -13.78 4.86
CA LYS A 115 17.14 -14.43 3.55
C LYS A 115 17.98 -15.69 3.69
N GLN A 116 19.02 -15.66 4.51
CA GLN A 116 19.86 -16.84 4.76
C GLN A 116 19.09 -17.95 5.48
N CYS A 117 18.24 -17.60 6.46
CA CYS A 117 17.37 -18.58 7.12
C CYS A 117 16.36 -19.20 6.15
N LEU A 118 15.74 -18.40 5.28
CA LEU A 118 14.81 -18.88 4.27
C LEU A 118 15.49 -19.85 3.29
N GLU A 119 16.71 -19.55 2.86
CA GLU A 119 17.49 -20.43 1.99
C GLU A 119 17.77 -21.78 2.66
N LYS A 120 18.13 -21.78 3.95
CA LYS A 120 18.32 -23.02 4.74
C LYS A 120 17.03 -23.83 4.85
N ILE A 121 15.90 -23.18 5.13
CA ILE A 121 14.59 -23.84 5.21
C ILE A 121 14.21 -24.43 3.85
N SER A 122 14.39 -23.68 2.77
CA SER A 122 14.12 -24.15 1.41
C SER A 122 14.95 -25.38 1.05
N ALA A 123 16.26 -25.36 1.37
CA ALA A 123 17.13 -26.50 1.17
C ALA A 123 16.68 -27.74 1.98
N GLU A 124 16.25 -27.54 3.23
CA GLU A 124 15.72 -28.61 4.08
C GLU A 124 14.40 -29.17 3.54
N CYS A 125 13.48 -28.32 3.08
CA CYS A 125 12.25 -28.72 2.43
C CYS A 125 12.51 -29.58 1.18
N CYS A 126 13.48 -29.20 0.35
CA CYS A 126 13.88 -30.01 -0.81
C CYS A 126 14.42 -31.39 -0.38
N ARG A 127 15.24 -31.42 0.67
CA ARG A 127 15.81 -32.65 1.23
C ARG A 127 14.73 -33.58 1.81
N LEU A 128 13.74 -33.03 2.51
CA LEU A 128 12.61 -33.79 3.05
C LEU A 128 11.71 -34.34 1.94
N LYS A 129 11.42 -33.54 0.91
CA LYS A 129 10.70 -34.01 -0.29
C LYS A 129 11.41 -35.19 -0.95
N GLN A 130 12.73 -35.12 -1.08
CA GLN A 130 13.52 -36.22 -1.64
C GLN A 130 13.47 -37.48 -0.76
N ARG A 131 13.54 -37.33 0.56
CA ARG A 131 13.39 -38.45 1.51
C ARG A 131 12.02 -39.11 1.43
N LYS A 132 10.95 -38.33 1.35
CA LYS A 132 9.59 -38.84 1.18
C LYS A 132 9.48 -39.66 -0.10
N LEU A 133 9.94 -39.12 -1.24
CA LEU A 133 9.94 -39.82 -2.52
C LEU A 133 10.71 -41.15 -2.45
N THR A 134 11.81 -41.23 -1.70
CA THR A 134 12.54 -42.49 -1.52
C THR A 134 11.79 -43.50 -0.64
N ALA A 135 11.08 -43.03 0.38
CA ALA A 135 10.26 -43.89 1.25
C ALA A 135 9.08 -44.49 0.46
N ASP A 136 8.35 -43.66 -0.28
CA ASP A 136 7.22 -44.10 -1.13
C ASP A 136 7.67 -45.16 -2.17
N LYS A 137 8.87 -44.98 -2.75
CA LYS A 137 9.45 -45.96 -3.67
C LYS A 137 9.83 -47.29 -3.01
N GLU A 138 10.31 -47.27 -1.78
CA GLU A 138 10.65 -48.51 -1.04
C GLU A 138 9.37 -49.25 -0.62
N GLU A 139 8.31 -48.52 -0.25
CA GLU A 139 7.01 -49.12 0.06
C GLU A 139 6.41 -49.84 -1.17
N GLU A 140 6.42 -49.20 -2.35
CA GLU A 140 5.96 -49.86 -3.58
C GLU A 140 6.83 -51.06 -3.97
N LEU A 141 8.16 -50.96 -3.80
CA LEU A 141 9.05 -52.11 -3.99
C LEU A 141 8.70 -53.27 -3.06
N GLN A 142 8.37 -52.98 -1.80
CA GLN A 142 7.96 -53.99 -0.84
C GLN A 142 6.62 -54.62 -1.22
N ARG A 143 5.67 -53.82 -1.71
CA ARG A 143 4.38 -54.28 -2.26
C ARG A 143 4.60 -55.25 -3.43
N LEU A 144 5.49 -54.91 -4.36
CA LEU A 144 5.84 -55.75 -5.51
C LEU A 144 6.57 -57.04 -5.08
N ARG A 145 7.47 -56.98 -4.09
CA ARG A 145 8.11 -58.18 -3.51
C ARG A 145 7.06 -59.13 -2.92
N ASN A 146 6.11 -58.60 -2.15
CA ASN A 146 5.03 -59.39 -1.56
C ASN A 146 4.13 -60.03 -2.64
N LEU A 147 3.78 -59.28 -3.68
CA LEU A 147 2.99 -59.78 -4.81
C LEU A 147 3.74 -60.90 -5.56
N ASN A 148 5.04 -60.75 -5.79
CA ASN A 148 5.87 -61.78 -6.41
C ASN A 148 5.92 -63.06 -5.56
N VAL A 149 6.02 -62.93 -4.24
CA VAL A 149 5.93 -64.09 -3.31
C VAL A 149 4.58 -64.79 -3.44
N GLN A 150 3.47 -64.04 -3.56
CA GLN A 150 2.16 -64.64 -3.78
C GLN A 150 2.08 -65.38 -5.12
N TYR A 151 2.56 -64.79 -6.21
CA TYR A 151 2.62 -65.48 -7.50
C TYR A 151 3.49 -66.74 -7.45
N CYS A 152 4.64 -66.69 -6.79
CA CYS A 152 5.49 -67.86 -6.59
C CYS A 152 4.77 -68.98 -5.83
N LYS A 153 4.03 -68.65 -4.75
CA LYS A 153 3.20 -69.61 -4.02
C LYS A 153 2.13 -70.23 -4.92
N THR A 154 1.40 -69.40 -5.68
CA THR A 154 0.37 -69.85 -6.61
C THR A 154 0.94 -70.78 -7.69
N ILE A 155 2.09 -70.43 -8.28
CA ILE A 155 2.80 -71.28 -9.25
C ILE A 155 3.21 -72.61 -8.61
N ALA A 156 3.72 -72.60 -7.38
CA ALA A 156 4.08 -73.83 -6.67
C ALA A 156 2.86 -74.73 -6.43
N THR A 157 1.72 -74.17 -6.03
CA THR A 157 0.45 -74.89 -5.89
C THR A 157 0.00 -75.49 -7.21
N TYR A 158 0.08 -74.74 -8.32
CA TYR A 158 -0.24 -75.28 -9.65
C TYR A 158 0.72 -76.41 -10.06
N LYS A 159 2.03 -76.28 -9.82
CA LYS A 159 2.99 -77.35 -10.08
C LYS A 159 2.68 -78.60 -9.28
N GLN A 160 2.32 -78.46 -8.00
CA GLN A 160 1.91 -79.59 -7.16
C GLN A 160 0.65 -80.26 -7.69
N LEU A 161 -0.36 -79.48 -8.09
CA LEU A 161 -1.59 -79.99 -8.69
C LEU A 161 -1.33 -80.77 -9.99
N VAL A 162 -0.42 -80.27 -10.84
CA VAL A 162 0.01 -80.97 -12.05
C VAL A 162 0.70 -82.28 -11.70
N ALA A 163 1.66 -82.28 -10.77
CA ALA A 163 2.35 -83.48 -10.32
C ALA A 163 1.39 -84.52 -9.70
N ASP A 164 0.36 -84.08 -8.96
CA ASP A 164 -0.68 -84.96 -8.41
C ASP A 164 -1.54 -85.57 -9.51
N LYS A 165 -1.88 -84.81 -10.56
CA LYS A 165 -2.59 -85.32 -11.73
C LYS A 165 -1.75 -86.32 -12.51
N GLU A 166 -0.46 -86.03 -12.72
CA GLU A 166 0.49 -86.96 -13.35
C GLU A 166 0.59 -88.28 -12.57
N ARG A 167 0.71 -88.22 -11.23
CA ARG A 167 0.67 -89.41 -10.37
C ARG A 167 -0.63 -90.20 -10.53
N LYS A 168 -1.79 -89.53 -10.57
CA LYS A 168 -3.09 -90.19 -10.79
C LYS A 168 -3.16 -90.89 -12.14
N VAL A 169 -2.69 -90.22 -13.20
CA VAL A 169 -2.60 -90.81 -14.55
C VAL A 169 -1.69 -92.04 -14.54
N GLU A 170 -0.53 -91.97 -13.87
CA GLU A 170 0.39 -93.09 -13.78
C GLU A 170 -0.22 -94.29 -13.02
N VAL A 171 -0.97 -94.03 -11.94
CA VAL A 171 -1.71 -95.07 -11.21
C VAL A 171 -2.78 -95.71 -12.12
N LEU A 172 -3.54 -94.91 -12.86
CA LEU A 172 -4.54 -95.41 -13.82
C LEU A 172 -3.88 -96.27 -14.90
N LEU A 173 -2.74 -95.84 -15.45
CA LEU A 173 -1.97 -96.63 -16.41
C LEU A 173 -1.48 -97.95 -15.83
N ARG A 174 -1.07 -97.99 -14.55
CA ARG A 174 -0.73 -99.25 -13.85
C ARG A 174 -1.95 -100.16 -13.69
N VAL A 175 -3.12 -99.61 -13.34
CA VAL A 175 -4.38 -100.37 -13.22
C VAL A 175 -4.76 -100.96 -14.58
N ILE A 176 -4.75 -100.16 -15.64
CA ILE A 176 -5.03 -100.60 -17.02
C ILE A 176 -4.05 -101.71 -17.46
N ASN A 177 -2.76 -101.55 -17.16
CA ASN A 177 -1.76 -102.56 -17.50
C ASN A 177 -1.92 -103.86 -16.69
N ARG A 178 -2.43 -103.79 -15.46
CA ARG A 178 -2.75 -104.98 -14.64
C ARG A 178 -4.02 -105.68 -15.16
N THR A 179 -5.07 -104.94 -15.53
CA THR A 179 -6.30 -105.53 -16.09
C THR A 179 -6.05 -106.13 -17.47
N ARG A 180 -5.17 -105.55 -18.30
CA ARG A 180 -4.72 -106.16 -19.57
C ARG A 180 -3.96 -107.48 -19.41
N LYS A 181 -3.33 -107.74 -18.27
CA LYS A 181 -2.60 -109.00 -17.98
C LYS A 181 -3.47 -110.07 -17.30
N SER A 182 -4.70 -109.75 -16.91
CA SER A 182 -5.64 -110.73 -16.39
C SER A 182 -6.47 -111.33 -17.53
N HIS A 183 -6.34 -112.64 -17.76
CA HIS A 183 -7.04 -113.38 -18.83
C HIS A 183 -8.55 -113.58 -18.61
N SER A 184 -9.16 -112.85 -17.68
CA SER A 184 -10.59 -112.97 -17.35
C SER A 184 -11.35 -111.65 -17.30
N PHE A 185 -10.81 -110.56 -17.87
CA PHE A 185 -11.50 -109.27 -17.89
C PHE A 185 -12.15 -109.01 -19.26
N ASN A 186 -13.45 -109.22 -19.33
CA ASN A 186 -14.29 -108.95 -20.49
C ASN A 186 -14.52 -107.44 -20.61
N TRP A 187 -13.93 -106.80 -21.62
CA TRP A 187 -14.08 -105.37 -21.88
C TRP A 187 -15.47 -104.99 -22.43
N ASN A 188 -16.31 -105.96 -22.80
CA ASN A 188 -17.63 -105.70 -23.39
C ASN A 188 -18.76 -105.48 -22.36
N GLU A 189 -18.50 -105.52 -21.05
CA GLU A 189 -19.52 -105.24 -20.02
C GLU A 189 -19.47 -103.80 -19.46
N LEU A 190 -18.49 -102.97 -19.86
CA LEU A 190 -18.37 -101.58 -19.39
C LEU A 190 -19.00 -100.55 -20.36
N GLU A 191 -19.74 -100.99 -21.37
CA GLU A 191 -20.35 -100.09 -22.37
C GLU A 191 -21.84 -99.79 -22.11
N ASN A 192 -22.46 -100.40 -21.09
CA ASN A 192 -23.91 -100.27 -20.84
C ASN A 192 -24.32 -99.76 -19.45
N HIS A 193 -23.40 -99.16 -18.70
CA HIS A 193 -23.74 -98.41 -17.48
C HIS A 193 -23.07 -97.02 -17.51
N SER A 194 -23.57 -96.15 -18.39
CA SER A 194 -23.32 -94.71 -18.32
C SER A 194 -24.61 -93.99 -17.93
N THR A 195 -25.00 -94.17 -16.67
CA THR A 195 -25.95 -93.29 -15.99
C THR A 195 -25.18 -92.50 -14.94
N SER A 196 -25.02 -91.21 -15.23
CA SER A 196 -25.06 -90.11 -14.26
C SER A 196 -24.18 -90.24 -13.01
N ASP A 197 -22.98 -89.67 -13.08
CA ASP A 197 -22.49 -88.81 -12.00
C ASP A 197 -21.50 -87.78 -12.56
N SER A 198 -22.08 -86.67 -13.02
CA SER A 198 -21.39 -85.43 -13.34
C SER A 198 -20.88 -84.79 -12.04
N VAL A 199 -19.70 -85.19 -11.57
CA VAL A 199 -19.01 -84.54 -10.43
C VAL A 199 -18.14 -83.35 -10.90
N PHE A 200 -18.61 -82.62 -11.91
CA PHE A 200 -18.06 -81.34 -12.34
C PHE A 200 -19.15 -80.27 -12.32
N SER A 201 -19.67 -79.98 -11.13
CA SER A 201 -20.22 -78.65 -10.85
C SER A 201 -19.12 -77.82 -10.20
N TYR A 202 -18.37 -77.13 -11.06
CA TYR A 202 -17.56 -75.99 -10.66
C TYR A 202 -18.48 -75.01 -9.90
N SER A 203 -18.17 -74.76 -8.63
CA SER A 203 -18.66 -73.55 -7.97
C SER A 203 -18.04 -72.37 -8.72
N SER A 204 -18.84 -71.75 -9.59
CA SER A 204 -18.57 -70.43 -10.13
C SER A 204 -18.57 -69.45 -8.97
N GLN A 205 -17.39 -69.25 -8.36
CA GLN A 205 -17.16 -68.14 -7.48
C GLN A 205 -17.11 -66.89 -8.37
N SER A 206 -18.18 -66.10 -8.27
CA SER A 206 -18.34 -64.79 -8.87
C SER A 206 -17.07 -63.96 -8.66
N PHE A 207 -16.29 -63.76 -9.71
CA PHE A 207 -15.35 -62.66 -9.77
C PHE A 207 -16.14 -61.47 -10.31
N GLU A 208 -16.66 -60.69 -9.37
CA GLU A 208 -17.27 -59.41 -9.66
C GLU A 208 -16.27 -58.54 -10.43
N THR A 209 -16.78 -58.07 -11.54
CA THR A 209 -16.24 -57.06 -12.41
C THR A 209 -15.69 -55.87 -11.62
N LEU A 210 -14.41 -55.58 -11.85
CA LEU A 210 -13.80 -54.25 -11.95
C LEU A 210 -14.75 -53.07 -11.63
N PRO A 211 -14.44 -52.24 -10.61
CA PRO A 211 -14.87 -50.86 -10.63
C PRO A 211 -14.00 -50.13 -11.66
N HIS A 212 -14.51 -50.06 -12.88
CA HIS A 212 -14.21 -48.95 -13.78
C HIS A 212 -15.07 -47.78 -13.28
N ASP A 213 -14.52 -46.96 -12.40
CA ASP A 213 -14.85 -45.54 -12.24
C ASP A 213 -14.14 -44.97 -11.00
N GLN A 214 -13.19 -44.06 -11.25
CA GLN A 214 -12.80 -42.88 -10.46
C GLN A 214 -11.39 -42.42 -10.87
N VAL A 215 -11.21 -41.95 -12.11
CA VAL A 215 -9.99 -41.20 -12.51
C VAL A 215 -10.31 -39.89 -13.25
N SER A 216 -11.57 -39.50 -13.37
CA SER A 216 -11.94 -38.34 -14.22
C SER A 216 -12.33 -37.06 -13.46
N ILE A 217 -12.14 -36.96 -12.14
CA ILE A 217 -12.50 -35.74 -11.37
C ILE A 217 -11.31 -35.08 -10.66
N LEU A 218 -10.10 -35.67 -10.72
CA LEU A 218 -8.91 -35.14 -10.03
C LEU A 218 -7.93 -34.35 -10.92
N LYS A 219 -8.23 -34.13 -12.20
CA LYS A 219 -7.29 -33.44 -13.12
C LYS A 219 -7.54 -31.94 -13.32
N ASP A 220 -8.68 -31.41 -12.89
CA ASP A 220 -9.03 -30.02 -13.18
C ASP A 220 -8.63 -29.05 -12.04
N GLN A 221 -8.54 -29.52 -10.79
CA GLN A 221 -8.12 -28.69 -9.66
C GLN A 221 -6.60 -28.42 -9.63
N ASP A 222 -5.78 -29.34 -10.12
CA ASP A 222 -4.33 -29.16 -10.21
C ASP A 222 -3.89 -28.29 -11.40
N LEU A 223 -4.71 -28.22 -12.46
CA LEU A 223 -4.43 -27.36 -13.61
C LEU A 223 -4.70 -25.89 -13.28
N GLU A 224 -5.73 -25.60 -12.49
CA GLU A 224 -6.09 -24.24 -12.08
C GLU A 224 -5.08 -23.65 -11.08
N ASN A 225 -4.57 -24.46 -10.14
CA ASN A 225 -3.49 -24.05 -9.23
C ASN A 225 -2.12 -23.87 -9.94
N SER A 226 -1.83 -24.69 -10.96
CA SER A 226 -0.61 -24.56 -11.78
C SER A 226 -0.64 -23.34 -12.70
N LEU A 227 -1.81 -22.96 -13.22
CA LEU A 227 -2.00 -21.76 -14.04
C LEU A 227 -2.03 -20.46 -13.21
N ARG A 228 -2.44 -20.53 -11.94
CA ARG A 228 -2.39 -19.39 -11.02
C ARG A 228 -0.96 -19.07 -10.56
N CYS A 229 -0.11 -20.09 -10.42
CA CYS A 229 1.32 -19.90 -10.12
C CYS A 229 2.11 -19.38 -11.34
N ARG A 230 1.74 -19.79 -12.56
CA ARG A 230 2.45 -19.35 -13.78
C ARG A 230 2.16 -17.89 -14.18
N ARG A 231 1.08 -17.28 -13.68
CA ARG A 231 0.70 -15.89 -13.98
C ARG A 231 1.46 -14.85 -13.14
N LEU A 232 2.22 -15.27 -12.13
CA LEU A 232 3.01 -14.37 -11.26
C LEU A 232 4.52 -14.33 -11.58
N GLU A 233 5.01 -15.17 -12.49
CA GLU A 233 6.45 -15.27 -12.80
C GLU A 233 6.90 -14.56 -14.09
N TYR A 234 6.01 -13.88 -14.82
CA TYR A 234 6.35 -13.13 -16.04
C TYR A 234 6.03 -11.62 -15.95
N GLY A 235 6.37 -11.00 -14.82
CA GLY A 235 6.29 -9.54 -14.63
C GLY A 235 7.63 -8.81 -14.53
N ASN A 236 8.76 -9.51 -14.45
CA ASN A 236 10.06 -8.88 -14.21
C ASN A 236 11.14 -9.51 -15.11
N SER A 237 11.24 -9.08 -16.38
CA SER A 237 12.47 -9.17 -17.20
C SER A 237 12.31 -8.50 -18.58
N LEU A 238 12.37 -7.16 -18.62
CA LEU A 238 12.82 -6.27 -19.73
C LEU A 238 12.40 -4.86 -19.29
N GLU A 239 13.20 -3.80 -19.22
CA GLU A 239 14.44 -3.47 -19.87
C GLU A 239 15.08 -2.32 -19.07
N LYS A 240 16.39 -2.37 -18.85
CA LYS A 240 17.15 -1.24 -18.33
C LYS A 240 17.21 -0.18 -19.43
N HIS A 241 16.59 0.97 -19.19
CA HIS A 241 17.03 2.22 -19.78
C HIS A 241 17.20 3.26 -18.67
N TYR A 242 18.44 3.72 -18.53
CA TYR A 242 18.82 4.87 -17.72
C TYR A 242 18.08 6.10 -18.26
N ASP A 243 17.37 6.80 -17.38
CA ASP A 243 17.23 8.26 -17.48
C ASP A 243 17.17 8.86 -16.07
N ASP A 244 18.31 9.40 -15.65
CA ASP A 244 18.46 10.32 -14.53
C ASP A 244 17.74 11.63 -14.88
N SER A 245 16.50 11.84 -14.46
CA SER A 245 15.92 13.19 -14.28
C SER A 245 14.47 13.17 -13.78
N ILE A 246 14.23 12.64 -12.57
CA ILE A 246 13.06 13.06 -11.80
C ILE A 246 13.51 13.39 -10.37
N VAL A 247 14.11 14.57 -10.24
CA VAL A 247 14.17 15.26 -8.95
C VAL A 247 12.75 15.74 -8.65
N ILE A 248 12.02 14.99 -7.83
CA ILE A 248 10.79 15.47 -7.20
C ILE A 248 11.19 16.64 -6.29
N PRO A 249 10.76 17.89 -6.55
CA PRO A 249 11.05 18.97 -5.63
C PRO A 249 10.13 18.81 -4.42
N PHE A 250 10.67 18.25 -3.35
CA PHE A 250 10.09 18.32 -2.00
C PHE A 250 10.15 19.80 -1.57
N LYS A 251 9.11 20.56 -1.91
CA LYS A 251 8.96 21.96 -1.53
C LYS A 251 8.53 22.00 -0.07
N ILE A 252 9.52 22.10 0.82
CA ILE A 252 9.30 22.40 2.24
C ILE A 252 8.60 23.77 2.33
N CYS A 253 7.31 23.76 2.66
CA CYS A 253 6.56 24.95 3.04
C CYS A 253 7.18 25.53 4.32
N SER A 254 8.10 26.48 4.15
CA SER A 254 8.52 27.39 5.21
C SER A 254 7.46 28.48 5.35
N LEU A 255 6.42 28.20 6.13
CA LEU A 255 5.48 29.23 6.58
C LEU A 255 6.18 30.12 7.60
N SER A 256 6.15 31.42 7.34
CA SER A 256 6.67 32.50 8.18
C SER A 256 6.07 32.47 9.58
N ASN A 257 6.95 32.34 10.57
CA ASN A 257 6.62 32.41 11.99
C ASN A 257 6.43 33.86 12.44
N GLU A 258 5.20 34.35 12.41
CA GLU A 258 4.77 35.55 13.15
C GLU A 258 3.41 35.30 13.82
N SER A 259 3.36 34.37 14.79
CA SER A 259 2.34 34.35 15.88
C SER A 259 2.37 33.12 16.83
N ARG A 260 3.41 32.27 16.85
CA ARG A 260 3.29 30.92 17.43
C ARG A 260 3.85 30.63 18.83
N ASN A 261 4.18 31.64 19.63
CA ASN A 261 4.80 31.41 20.96
C ASN A 261 3.88 30.87 22.07
N SER A 262 2.65 30.41 21.77
CA SER A 262 1.74 29.87 22.80
C SER A 262 1.09 28.51 22.45
N VAL A 263 1.23 28.01 21.22
CA VAL A 263 0.53 26.79 20.75
C VAL A 263 1.49 25.62 20.51
N GLU A 264 2.80 25.87 20.50
CA GLU A 264 3.83 24.89 20.14
C GLU A 264 4.18 23.90 21.27
N SER A 265 3.82 24.21 22.53
CA SER A 265 4.07 23.31 23.67
C SER A 265 3.10 22.13 23.75
N GLY A 266 1.85 22.29 23.29
CA GLY A 266 0.84 21.22 23.38
C GLY A 266 1.05 20.09 22.38
N TRP A 267 1.54 20.40 21.17
CA TRP A 267 1.76 19.40 20.13
C TRP A 267 2.95 18.48 20.41
N GLU A 268 3.99 19.00 21.06
CA GLU A 268 5.17 18.22 21.45
C GLU A 268 4.83 17.24 22.60
N GLU A 269 4.01 17.69 23.55
CA GLU A 269 3.49 16.85 24.64
C GLU A 269 2.56 15.74 24.11
N GLU A 270 1.66 16.08 23.19
CA GLU A 270 0.73 15.12 22.59
C GLU A 270 1.46 14.12 21.69
N ARG A 271 2.48 14.58 20.95
CA ARG A 271 3.39 13.71 20.18
C ARG A 271 4.12 12.74 21.09
N GLN A 272 4.63 13.21 22.23
CA GLN A 272 5.33 12.36 23.19
C GLN A 272 4.39 11.33 23.86
N LYS A 273 3.14 11.71 24.18
CA LYS A 273 2.12 10.78 24.69
C LYS A 273 1.78 9.69 23.67
N LEU A 274 1.57 10.06 22.41
CA LEU A 274 1.31 9.10 21.34
C LEU A 274 2.51 8.17 21.10
N TRP A 275 3.73 8.70 21.19
CA TRP A 275 4.94 7.90 21.05
C TRP A 275 5.09 6.87 22.18
N ASN A 276 4.78 7.28 23.42
CA ASN A 276 4.78 6.41 24.58
C ASN A 276 3.69 5.33 24.46
N LEU A 277 2.49 5.68 24.01
CA LEU A 277 1.40 4.74 23.77
C LEU A 277 1.75 3.72 22.68
N VAL A 278 2.35 4.15 21.57
CA VAL A 278 2.82 3.25 20.50
C VAL A 278 3.90 2.29 21.01
N LYS A 279 4.78 2.76 21.90
CA LYS A 279 5.78 1.91 22.54
C LYS A 279 5.13 0.88 23.48
N GLU A 280 4.18 1.30 24.30
CA GLU A 280 3.45 0.42 25.21
C GLU A 280 2.63 -0.64 24.46
N LEU A 281 1.94 -0.26 23.38
CA LEU A 281 1.23 -1.21 22.52
C LEU A 281 2.18 -2.20 21.85
N ARG A 282 3.36 -1.74 21.41
CA ARG A 282 4.39 -2.62 20.84
C ARG A 282 4.93 -3.61 21.87
N ASP A 283 5.20 -3.17 23.09
CA ASP A 283 5.68 -4.02 24.17
C ASP A 283 4.61 -5.04 24.58
N ARG A 284 3.32 -4.63 24.60
CA ARG A 284 2.18 -5.52 24.86
C ARG A 284 2.00 -6.57 23.76
N ILE A 285 2.17 -6.19 22.48
CA ILE A 285 2.17 -7.15 21.36
C ILE A 285 3.32 -8.16 21.52
N ASN A 286 4.52 -7.70 21.88
CA ASN A 286 5.68 -8.58 22.08
C ASN A 286 5.47 -9.58 23.24
N ILE A 287 4.71 -9.23 24.27
CA ILE A 287 4.36 -10.13 25.39
C ILE A 287 3.25 -11.12 24.99
N LEU A 288 2.27 -10.68 24.21
CA LEU A 288 1.13 -11.51 23.80
C LEU A 288 1.47 -12.48 22.67
N GLN A 289 2.47 -12.17 21.83
CA GLN A 289 2.86 -12.97 20.68
C GLN A 289 3.28 -14.41 21.06
N PRO A 290 4.17 -14.64 22.06
CA PRO A 290 4.50 -16.00 22.51
C PRO A 290 3.31 -16.74 23.14
N SER A 291 2.39 -16.02 23.79
CA SER A 291 1.19 -16.62 24.38
C SER A 291 0.24 -17.13 23.30
N LYS A 292 0.07 -16.38 22.21
CA LYS A 292 -0.72 -16.79 21.05
C LYS A 292 -0.10 -18.00 20.37
N GLU A 293 1.23 -18.01 20.18
CA GLU A 293 1.94 -19.16 19.60
C GLU A 293 1.79 -20.42 20.46
N LYS A 294 1.87 -20.28 21.80
CA LYS A 294 1.63 -21.39 22.72
C LYS A 294 0.19 -21.93 22.65
N GLN A 295 -0.79 -21.05 22.57
CA GLN A 295 -2.20 -21.46 22.41
C GLN A 295 -2.46 -22.11 21.05
N GLN A 296 -1.81 -21.65 19.98
CA GLN A 296 -1.92 -22.29 18.66
C GLN A 296 -1.37 -23.71 18.68
N ILE A 297 -0.22 -23.93 19.32
CA ILE A 297 0.36 -25.28 19.48
C ILE A 297 -0.61 -26.20 20.26
N GLN A 298 -1.25 -25.70 21.32
CA GLN A 298 -2.24 -26.48 22.07
C GLN A 298 -3.49 -26.83 21.24
N ILE A 299 -3.94 -25.92 20.39
CA ILE A 299 -5.07 -26.18 19.47
C ILE A 299 -4.67 -27.26 18.46
N ASP A 300 -3.47 -27.16 17.88
CA ASP A 300 -2.97 -28.12 16.90
C ASP A 300 -2.81 -29.53 17.54
N GLU A 301 -2.31 -29.62 18.79
CA GLU A 301 -2.23 -30.87 19.56
C GLU A 301 -3.61 -31.49 19.85
N LEU A 302 -4.62 -30.66 20.15
CA LEU A 302 -5.98 -31.13 20.38
C LEU A 302 -6.66 -31.60 19.10
N ILE A 303 -6.39 -30.95 17.96
CA ILE A 303 -6.86 -31.39 16.65
C ILE A 303 -6.27 -32.77 16.33
N GLU A 304 -4.95 -32.94 16.50
CA GLU A 304 -4.28 -34.23 16.26
C GLU A 304 -4.84 -35.34 17.18
N ALA A 305 -5.09 -35.04 18.46
CA ALA A 305 -5.69 -35.98 19.39
C ALA A 305 -7.13 -36.38 18.99
N ASN A 306 -7.90 -35.43 18.44
CA ASN A 306 -9.25 -35.67 17.99
C ASN A 306 -9.29 -36.52 16.71
N GLU A 307 -8.41 -36.25 15.75
CA GLU A 307 -8.22 -37.08 14.55
C GLU A 307 -7.85 -38.53 14.94
N LEU A 308 -7.02 -38.71 15.98
CA LEU A 308 -6.65 -40.03 16.48
C LEU A 308 -7.83 -40.78 17.14
N LEU A 309 -8.72 -40.04 17.82
CA LEU A 309 -9.95 -40.58 18.41
C LEU A 309 -10.95 -40.97 17.34
N GLU A 310 -11.13 -40.15 16.32
CA GLU A 310 -11.97 -40.43 15.15
C GLU A 310 -11.49 -41.70 14.43
N PHE A 311 -10.17 -41.83 14.24
CA PHE A 311 -9.57 -43.04 13.68
C PHE A 311 -9.87 -44.30 14.53
N ARG A 312 -9.74 -44.21 15.86
CA ARG A 312 -10.08 -45.33 16.76
C ARG A 312 -11.56 -45.68 16.75
N LEU A 313 -12.45 -44.69 16.68
CA LEU A 313 -13.90 -44.94 16.59
C LEU A 313 -14.25 -45.64 15.27
N LEU A 314 -13.62 -45.23 14.17
CA LEU A 314 -13.76 -45.88 12.86
C LEU A 314 -13.21 -47.31 12.87
N GLU A 315 -12.16 -47.62 13.64
CA GLU A 315 -11.70 -48.99 13.86
C GLU A 315 -12.71 -49.83 14.67
N PHE A 316 -13.38 -49.23 15.65
CA PHE A 316 -14.41 -49.89 16.45
C PHE A 316 -15.71 -50.15 15.66
N GLU A 317 -16.12 -49.24 14.77
CA GLU A 317 -17.28 -49.45 13.89
C GLU A 317 -17.04 -50.51 12.81
N ASN A 318 -15.78 -50.75 12.43
CA ASN A 318 -15.40 -51.80 11.48
C ASN A 318 -15.05 -53.15 12.15
N ALA A 319 -15.11 -53.25 13.49
CA ALA A 319 -14.95 -54.50 14.20
C ALA A 319 -16.28 -55.30 14.17
N PRO A 320 -16.28 -56.62 13.86
CA PRO A 320 -17.51 -57.40 13.85
C PRO A 320 -18.12 -57.47 15.24
N THR A 321 -19.34 -56.97 15.40
CA THR A 321 -20.13 -57.04 16.64
C THR A 321 -20.43 -58.50 16.97
N ILE A 322 -19.65 -59.11 17.86
CA ILE A 322 -20.05 -60.34 18.56
C ILE A 322 -20.72 -59.89 19.87
N CYS A 323 -22.05 -59.78 19.85
CA CYS A 323 -22.83 -59.68 21.08
C CYS A 323 -23.94 -60.74 21.03
N CYS A 324 -23.73 -61.79 21.81
CA CYS A 324 -24.63 -62.93 21.98
C CYS A 324 -25.96 -62.47 22.57
N VAL A 325 -27.03 -62.83 21.87
CA VAL A 325 -28.40 -62.83 22.36
C VAL A 325 -28.60 -64.11 23.15
N GLU A 326 -28.96 -64.02 24.44
CA GLU A 326 -29.67 -65.10 25.12
C GLU A 326 -31.00 -64.58 25.67
N LYS A 327 -32.07 -65.08 25.05
CA LYS A 327 -33.46 -64.95 25.47
C LYS A 327 -33.70 -65.98 26.57
N ILE A 328 -34.25 -65.55 27.69
CA ILE A 328 -34.71 -66.43 28.76
C ILE A 328 -36.19 -66.73 28.49
N ASP A 329 -36.47 -67.94 28.01
CA ASP A 329 -37.83 -68.50 27.98
C ASP A 329 -38.08 -69.29 29.27
N ASN A 330 -39.01 -68.80 30.09
CA ASN A 330 -39.54 -69.51 31.24
C ASN A 330 -40.57 -70.56 30.77
N SER A 331 -40.33 -71.85 31.05
CA SER A 331 -41.35 -72.89 30.97
C SER A 331 -41.23 -73.88 32.13
N THR A 332 -42.29 -73.89 32.92
CA THR A 332 -42.59 -74.72 34.09
C THR A 332 -42.73 -76.19 33.74
N CYS A 333 -42.10 -77.10 34.49
CA CYS A 333 -42.62 -78.45 34.80
C CYS A 333 -41.81 -79.09 35.96
N ALA A 334 -42.53 -79.81 36.83
CA ALA A 334 -42.10 -80.35 38.12
C ALA A 334 -40.91 -81.35 38.05
N PRO A 335 -40.13 -81.51 39.14
CA PRO A 335 -39.06 -82.50 39.20
C PRO A 335 -39.63 -83.88 39.53
N ASP A 336 -39.36 -84.85 38.66
CA ASP A 336 -39.50 -86.27 38.95
C ASP A 336 -38.21 -86.74 39.65
N ASP A 337 -38.38 -87.45 40.75
CA ASP A 337 -37.32 -87.97 41.61
C ASP A 337 -36.38 -88.91 40.85
N ASN A 338 -35.09 -88.58 40.78
CA ASN A 338 -33.93 -89.47 40.94
C ASN A 338 -32.65 -88.80 40.41
N PHE A 339 -31.78 -88.31 41.30
CA PHE A 339 -30.40 -87.97 40.91
C PHE A 339 -29.50 -89.21 41.09
N PRO A 340 -28.73 -89.61 40.05
CA PRO A 340 -27.72 -90.65 40.17
C PRO A 340 -26.52 -90.16 41.00
N ASP A 341 -25.87 -91.10 41.68
CA ASP A 341 -24.72 -90.88 42.54
C ASP A 341 -23.47 -90.56 41.70
N ASP A 342 -23.34 -89.30 41.27
CA ASP A 342 -22.21 -88.84 40.46
C ASP A 342 -20.99 -88.54 41.35
N SER A 343 -19.88 -89.18 41.00
CA SER A 343 -18.58 -89.06 41.64
C SER A 343 -18.10 -87.61 41.78
N VAL A 344 -17.32 -87.36 42.85
CA VAL A 344 -16.81 -86.07 43.36
C VAL A 344 -16.06 -85.19 42.34
N GLU A 345 -15.71 -85.71 41.15
CA GLU A 345 -15.02 -85.00 40.07
C GLU A 345 -15.92 -84.11 39.18
N ASN A 346 -17.24 -84.34 39.13
CA ASN A 346 -18.16 -83.54 38.28
C ASN A 346 -18.78 -82.31 38.97
N MET A 347 -18.42 -82.02 40.23
CA MET A 347 -19.05 -80.97 41.05
C MET A 347 -18.64 -79.53 40.74
N GLU A 348 -17.58 -79.30 39.95
CA GLU A 348 -17.11 -77.95 39.57
C GLU A 348 -17.90 -77.32 38.40
N LYS A 349 -18.93 -78.01 37.87
CA LYS A 349 -19.75 -77.54 36.73
C LYS A 349 -21.25 -77.47 37.04
N LEU A 350 -21.61 -77.33 38.31
CA LEU A 350 -23.02 -77.16 38.70
C LEU A 350 -23.48 -75.74 38.36
N ASN A 351 -24.67 -75.62 37.77
CA ASN A 351 -25.27 -74.31 37.49
C ASN A 351 -25.77 -73.66 38.80
N VAL A 352 -25.87 -72.32 38.83
CA VAL A 352 -26.33 -71.54 40.00
C VAL A 352 -27.69 -72.03 40.53
N GLU A 353 -28.61 -72.43 39.64
CA GLU A 353 -29.93 -72.93 40.05
C GLU A 353 -29.87 -74.35 40.64
N GLU A 354 -28.90 -75.18 40.21
CA GLU A 354 -28.65 -76.51 40.79
C GLU A 354 -27.98 -76.41 42.17
N LEU A 355 -27.03 -75.49 42.32
CA LEU A 355 -26.40 -75.21 43.62
C LEU A 355 -27.41 -74.70 44.63
N LYS A 356 -28.33 -73.83 44.21
CA LYS A 356 -29.42 -73.31 45.04
C LYS A 356 -30.39 -74.41 45.48
N SER A 357 -30.83 -75.26 44.55
CA SER A 357 -31.71 -76.40 44.84
C SER A 357 -31.06 -77.40 45.81
N ARG A 358 -29.74 -77.67 45.65
CA ARG A 358 -28.97 -78.53 46.56
C ARG A 358 -28.77 -77.89 47.93
N LEU A 359 -28.58 -76.58 48.01
CA LEU A 359 -28.47 -75.85 49.27
C LEU A 359 -29.77 -75.88 50.07
N GLU A 360 -30.93 -75.70 49.41
CA GLU A 360 -32.26 -75.81 50.03
C GLU A 360 -32.47 -77.21 50.64
N PHE A 361 -32.02 -78.27 49.97
CA PHE A 361 -32.06 -79.62 50.51
C PHE A 361 -31.12 -79.82 51.71
N ILE A 362 -29.89 -79.26 51.63
CA ILE A 362 -28.90 -79.31 52.72
C ILE A 362 -29.41 -78.61 53.98
N GLN A 363 -30.13 -77.49 53.86
CA GLN A 363 -30.64 -76.70 54.99
C GLN A 363 -31.60 -77.50 55.89
N HIS A 364 -32.25 -78.54 55.38
CA HIS A 364 -33.18 -79.37 56.14
C HIS A 364 -32.54 -80.62 56.77
N LYS A 365 -31.23 -80.85 56.58
CA LYS A 365 -30.50 -81.97 57.19
C LYS A 365 -30.01 -81.64 58.61
N GLN A 366 -30.13 -82.62 59.52
CA GLN A 366 -29.60 -82.50 60.90
C GLN A 366 -28.09 -82.74 61.00
N THR A 367 -27.50 -83.48 60.06
CA THR A 367 -26.04 -83.71 59.99
C THR A 367 -25.56 -83.65 58.55
N LEU A 368 -24.42 -82.99 58.32
CA LEU A 368 -23.83 -82.77 56.99
C LEU A 368 -22.78 -83.83 56.69
N ASN A 369 -22.87 -84.46 55.52
CA ASN A 369 -21.82 -85.35 55.03
C ASN A 369 -20.70 -84.54 54.32
N ASN A 370 -19.60 -85.20 53.94
CA ASN A 370 -18.48 -84.52 53.27
C ASN A 370 -18.85 -83.91 51.91
N HIS A 371 -19.86 -84.45 51.23
CA HIS A 371 -20.35 -83.94 49.96
C HIS A 371 -21.12 -82.62 50.16
N ASP A 372 -22.00 -82.56 51.16
CA ASP A 372 -22.74 -81.36 51.56
C ASP A 372 -21.78 -80.22 51.93
N ARG A 373 -20.68 -80.52 52.66
CA ARG A 373 -19.65 -79.53 53.00
C ARG A 373 -18.94 -78.96 51.77
N LYS A 374 -18.62 -79.81 50.79
CA LYS A 374 -17.94 -79.37 49.55
C LYS A 374 -18.85 -78.48 48.70
N ILE A 375 -20.15 -78.76 48.66
CA ILE A 375 -21.15 -77.89 48.00
C ILE A 375 -21.21 -76.52 48.70
N CYS A 376 -21.29 -76.49 50.02
CA CYS A 376 -21.28 -75.23 50.78
C CYS A 376 -20.00 -74.41 50.55
N GLU A 377 -18.85 -75.07 50.40
CA GLU A 377 -17.56 -74.43 50.11
C GLU A 377 -17.53 -73.80 48.70
N ILE A 378 -18.05 -74.50 47.69
CA ILE A 378 -18.18 -73.97 46.32
C ILE A 378 -19.09 -72.73 46.33
N ILE A 379 -20.25 -72.80 46.97
CA ILE A 379 -21.19 -71.67 47.08
C ILE A 379 -20.56 -70.49 47.81
N ALA A 380 -19.82 -70.73 48.90
CA ALA A 380 -19.12 -69.68 49.64
C ALA A 380 -18.06 -68.96 48.78
N ASN A 381 -17.30 -69.72 47.97
CA ASN A 381 -16.29 -69.17 47.07
C ASN A 381 -16.92 -68.36 45.92
N GLU A 382 -18.02 -68.83 45.33
CA GLU A 382 -18.75 -68.08 44.30
C GLU A 382 -19.35 -66.78 44.86
N MET A 383 -19.96 -66.85 46.06
CA MET A 383 -20.47 -65.66 46.75
C MET A 383 -19.36 -64.64 47.05
N GLU A 384 -18.16 -65.10 47.40
CA GLU A 384 -17.03 -64.21 47.64
C GLU A 384 -16.51 -63.60 46.32
N SER A 385 -16.47 -64.37 45.23
CA SER A 385 -16.17 -63.86 43.89
C SER A 385 -17.15 -62.77 43.46
N PHE A 386 -18.46 -63.01 43.60
CA PHE A 386 -19.48 -61.99 43.30
C PHE A 386 -19.37 -60.76 44.18
N ARG A 387 -18.98 -60.91 45.45
CA ARG A 387 -18.76 -59.78 46.37
C ARG A 387 -17.58 -58.92 45.92
N GLN A 388 -16.46 -59.55 45.56
CA GLN A 388 -15.27 -58.86 45.05
C GLN A 388 -15.56 -58.16 43.71
N GLU A 389 -16.32 -58.81 42.83
CA GLU A 389 -16.73 -58.23 41.55
C GLU A 389 -17.65 -57.02 41.77
N LYS A 390 -18.65 -57.12 42.65
CA LYS A 390 -19.50 -56.00 43.05
C LYS A 390 -18.70 -54.83 43.62
N GLU A 391 -17.70 -55.11 44.47
CA GLU A 391 -16.85 -54.06 45.04
C GLU A 391 -15.96 -53.40 43.98
N SER A 392 -15.47 -54.17 43.01
CA SER A 392 -14.71 -53.66 41.85
C SER A 392 -15.57 -52.75 40.97
N TYR A 393 -16.81 -53.14 40.66
CA TYR A 393 -17.74 -52.29 39.91
C TYR A 393 -18.11 -51.01 40.68
N LEU A 394 -18.30 -51.10 41.99
CA LEU A 394 -18.59 -49.92 42.81
C LEU A 394 -17.41 -48.92 42.83
N LYS A 395 -16.17 -49.43 42.91
CA LYS A 395 -14.96 -48.58 42.78
C LYS A 395 -14.84 -47.94 41.40
N LYS A 396 -15.17 -48.67 40.32
CA LYS A 396 -15.20 -48.09 38.97
C LYS A 396 -16.28 -47.02 38.81
N MET A 397 -17.47 -47.26 39.37
CA MET A 397 -18.59 -46.32 39.31
C MET A 397 -18.25 -45.01 40.04
N THR A 398 -17.75 -45.09 41.27
CA THR A 398 -17.34 -43.91 42.05
C THR A 398 -16.21 -43.12 41.38
N GLU A 399 -15.26 -43.79 40.73
CA GLU A 399 -14.22 -43.12 39.96
C GLU A 399 -14.77 -42.43 38.70
N MET A 400 -15.75 -43.03 38.02
CA MET A 400 -16.41 -42.41 36.87
C MET A 400 -17.25 -41.20 37.28
N GLU A 401 -17.98 -41.26 38.39
CA GLU A 401 -18.72 -40.12 38.96
C GLU A 401 -17.77 -38.96 39.31
N ARG A 402 -16.60 -39.27 39.90
CA ARG A 402 -15.57 -38.28 40.20
C ARG A 402 -15.04 -37.60 38.93
N LYS A 403 -14.76 -38.37 37.88
CA LYS A 403 -14.31 -37.82 36.59
C LYS A 403 -15.38 -36.96 35.93
N LEU A 404 -16.64 -37.37 36.03
CA LEU A 404 -17.76 -36.61 35.46
C LEU A 404 -17.88 -35.23 36.12
N LEU A 405 -17.83 -35.18 37.45
CA LEU A 405 -17.82 -33.91 38.19
C LEU A 405 -16.60 -33.04 37.84
N GLU A 406 -15.42 -33.64 37.71
CA GLU A 406 -14.20 -32.93 37.30
C GLU A 406 -14.36 -32.30 35.91
N THR A 407 -14.93 -33.04 34.95
CA THR A 407 -15.21 -32.50 33.61
C THR A 407 -16.28 -31.41 33.60
N GLU A 408 -17.33 -31.51 34.42
CA GLU A 408 -18.36 -30.47 34.55
C GLU A 408 -17.78 -29.15 35.08
N THR A 409 -16.94 -29.21 36.13
CA THR A 409 -16.29 -28.01 36.67
C THR A 409 -15.32 -27.35 35.68
N GLN A 410 -14.62 -28.14 34.85
CA GLN A 410 -13.75 -27.63 33.79
C GLN A 410 -14.52 -26.93 32.67
N LEU A 411 -15.71 -27.45 32.30
CA LEU A 411 -16.60 -26.83 31.32
C LEU A 411 -17.13 -25.47 31.83
N GLU A 412 -17.58 -25.41 33.08
CA GLU A 412 -18.08 -24.16 33.69
C GLU A 412 -16.99 -23.07 33.75
N CYS A 413 -15.75 -23.43 34.12
CA CYS A 413 -14.63 -22.48 34.09
C CYS A 413 -14.30 -21.99 32.67
N SER A 414 -14.45 -22.86 31.67
CA SER A 414 -14.21 -22.52 30.27
C SER A 414 -15.30 -21.58 29.73
N GLU A 415 -16.56 -21.79 30.12
CA GLU A 415 -17.69 -20.95 29.75
C GLU A 415 -17.56 -19.53 30.30
N ILE A 416 -17.21 -19.37 31.59
CA ILE A 416 -16.91 -18.06 32.20
C ILE A 416 -15.79 -17.34 31.45
N THR A 417 -14.74 -18.07 31.06
CA THR A 417 -13.62 -17.49 30.30
C THR A 417 -14.05 -17.01 28.91
N ILE A 418 -14.97 -17.73 28.24
CA ILE A 418 -15.52 -17.33 26.95
C ILE A 418 -16.38 -16.07 27.09
N GLU A 419 -17.21 -15.97 28.13
CA GLU A 419 -18.03 -14.77 28.39
C GLU A 419 -17.18 -13.53 28.61
N GLU A 420 -16.12 -13.63 29.43
CA GLU A 420 -15.17 -12.54 29.66
C GLU A 420 -14.49 -12.09 28.35
N LYS A 421 -14.08 -13.03 27.50
CA LYS A 421 -13.46 -12.73 26.20
C LYS A 421 -14.45 -12.13 25.21
N CYS A 422 -15.71 -12.55 25.24
CA CYS A 422 -16.78 -11.96 24.44
C CYS A 422 -17.04 -10.49 24.87
N ALA A 423 -17.07 -10.20 26.16
CA ALA A 423 -17.21 -8.85 26.67
C ALA A 423 -16.01 -7.95 26.29
N GLU A 424 -14.78 -8.47 26.38
CA GLU A 424 -13.57 -7.77 25.93
C GLU A 424 -13.62 -7.45 24.43
N CYS A 425 -14.03 -8.42 23.59
CA CYS A 425 -14.22 -8.22 22.16
C CYS A 425 -15.28 -7.16 21.84
N GLN A 426 -16.38 -7.13 22.59
CA GLN A 426 -17.45 -6.15 22.41
C GLN A 426 -16.98 -4.74 22.77
N ALA A 427 -16.29 -4.56 23.89
CA ALA A 427 -15.68 -3.29 24.28
C ALA A 427 -14.65 -2.80 23.24
N LEU A 428 -13.81 -3.71 22.73
CA LEU A 428 -12.87 -3.38 21.65
C LEU A 428 -13.59 -2.95 20.37
N LYS A 429 -14.68 -3.62 20.01
CA LYS A 429 -15.49 -3.25 18.84
C LYS A 429 -16.06 -1.83 18.96
N GLU A 430 -16.60 -1.48 20.12
CA GLU A 430 -17.10 -0.12 20.39
C GLU A 430 -15.99 0.92 20.25
N THR A 431 -14.79 0.65 20.76
CA THR A 431 -13.65 1.57 20.59
C THR A 431 -13.22 1.71 19.12
N VAL A 432 -13.27 0.64 18.33
CA VAL A 432 -12.97 0.68 16.89
C VAL A 432 -14.01 1.51 16.14
N ASP A 433 -15.29 1.38 16.48
CA ASP A 433 -16.37 2.13 15.84
C ASP A 433 -16.26 3.64 16.16
N GLU A 434 -15.93 3.99 17.39
CA GLU A 434 -15.66 5.38 17.82
C GLU A 434 -14.47 5.97 17.05
N LEU A 435 -13.34 5.24 16.97
CA LEU A 435 -12.16 5.66 16.21
C LEU A 435 -12.46 5.82 14.71
N ASN A 436 -13.30 4.94 14.14
CA ASN A 436 -13.76 5.07 12.76
C ASN A 436 -14.62 6.34 12.55
N GLY A 437 -15.45 6.70 13.54
CA GLY A 437 -16.18 7.97 13.55
C GLY A 437 -15.25 9.17 13.52
N GLN A 438 -14.24 9.19 14.40
CA GLN A 438 -13.24 10.26 14.48
C GLN A 438 -12.42 10.37 13.19
N CYS A 439 -12.01 9.23 12.59
CA CYS A 439 -11.31 9.21 11.31
C CYS A 439 -12.15 9.84 10.18
N LYS A 440 -13.46 9.57 10.12
CA LYS A 440 -14.36 10.20 9.14
C LYS A 440 -14.46 11.71 9.34
N GLU A 441 -14.56 12.16 10.59
CA GLU A 441 -14.62 13.58 10.90
C GLU A 441 -13.33 14.31 10.51
N VAL A 442 -12.17 13.76 10.89
CA VAL A 442 -10.85 14.32 10.55
C VAL A 442 -10.67 14.38 9.02
N LYS A 443 -11.09 13.34 8.30
CA LYS A 443 -11.07 13.32 6.83
C LYS A 443 -11.95 14.43 6.23
N GLY A 444 -13.13 14.67 6.80
CA GLY A 444 -13.98 15.80 6.41
C GLY A 444 -13.31 17.15 6.63
N ARG A 445 -12.68 17.36 7.80
CA ARG A 445 -11.93 18.59 8.11
C ARG A 445 -10.74 18.81 7.18
N LEU A 446 -10.02 17.74 6.82
CA LEU A 446 -8.89 17.78 5.90
C LEU A 446 -9.32 18.25 4.50
N ASN A 447 -10.38 17.68 3.95
CA ASN A 447 -10.91 18.08 2.63
C ASN A 447 -11.28 19.57 2.60
N VAL A 448 -11.90 20.10 3.66
CA VAL A 448 -12.23 21.53 3.76
C VAL A 448 -10.97 22.40 3.83
N ALA A 449 -9.91 21.93 4.49
CA ALA A 449 -8.64 22.64 4.55
C ALA A 449 -7.94 22.66 3.18
N GLU A 450 -7.92 21.54 2.45
CA GLU A 450 -7.36 21.45 1.10
C GLU A 450 -8.06 22.40 0.11
N GLU A 451 -9.40 22.48 0.16
CA GLU A 451 -10.14 23.42 -0.70
C GLU A 451 -9.84 24.88 -0.36
N ARG A 452 -9.65 25.21 0.92
CA ARG A 452 -9.19 26.55 1.33
C ARG A 452 -7.77 26.84 0.86
N GLU A 453 -6.88 25.85 0.89
CA GLU A 453 -5.51 26.00 0.37
C GLU A 453 -5.53 26.27 -1.14
N LYS A 454 -6.30 25.49 -1.92
CA LYS A 454 -6.46 25.73 -3.36
C LYS A 454 -6.96 27.14 -3.65
N ALA A 455 -7.98 27.60 -2.92
CA ALA A 455 -8.53 28.94 -3.08
C ALA A 455 -7.54 30.06 -2.73
N THR A 456 -6.75 29.89 -1.66
CA THR A 456 -5.74 30.87 -1.25
C THR A 456 -4.52 30.88 -2.18
N SER A 457 -4.08 29.72 -2.66
CA SER A 457 -3.03 29.59 -3.67
C SER A 457 -3.43 30.25 -5.00
N ALA A 458 -4.69 30.08 -5.43
CA ALA A 458 -5.20 30.76 -6.62
C ALA A 458 -5.16 32.29 -6.47
N LYS A 459 -5.62 32.82 -5.33
CA LYS A 459 -5.55 34.25 -5.02
C LYS A 459 -4.11 34.78 -4.99
N LEU A 460 -3.19 34.04 -4.38
CA LEU A 460 -1.78 34.40 -4.34
C LEU A 460 -1.18 34.50 -5.74
N LYS A 461 -1.49 33.53 -6.62
CA LYS A 461 -1.05 33.54 -8.02
C LYS A 461 -1.52 34.79 -8.75
N THR A 462 -2.79 35.19 -8.59
CA THR A 462 -3.31 36.43 -9.17
C THR A 462 -2.62 37.69 -8.64
N VAL A 463 -2.31 37.74 -7.33
CA VAL A 463 -1.60 38.88 -6.74
C VAL A 463 -0.16 38.95 -7.28
N MET A 464 0.52 37.81 -7.41
CA MET A 464 1.87 37.76 -8.00
C MET A 464 1.88 38.25 -9.45
N THR A 465 0.95 37.79 -10.29
CA THR A 465 0.87 38.25 -11.69
C THR A 465 0.60 39.76 -11.76
N ASN A 466 -0.27 40.29 -10.89
CA ASN A 466 -0.53 41.73 -10.85
C ASN A 466 0.70 42.53 -10.42
N TYR A 467 1.47 42.02 -9.46
CA TYR A 467 2.73 42.63 -9.01
C TYR A 467 3.77 42.67 -10.13
N GLU A 468 3.94 41.56 -10.86
CA GLU A 468 4.82 41.46 -12.02
C GLU A 468 4.44 42.49 -13.10
N SER A 469 3.16 42.57 -13.48
CA SER A 469 2.67 43.57 -14.44
C SER A 469 2.90 45.01 -13.95
N THR A 470 2.73 45.26 -12.65
CA THR A 470 2.98 46.60 -12.07
C THR A 470 4.46 46.95 -12.10
N MET A 471 5.34 45.97 -11.87
CA MET A 471 6.79 46.15 -11.94
C MET A 471 7.27 46.41 -13.37
N GLU A 472 6.71 45.71 -14.36
CA GLU A 472 6.97 45.98 -15.78
C GLU A 472 6.53 47.40 -16.18
N LEU A 473 5.37 47.84 -15.71
CA LEU A 473 4.90 49.21 -15.93
C LEU A 473 5.84 50.22 -15.30
N MET A 474 6.29 49.99 -14.06
CA MET A 474 7.25 50.86 -13.37
C MET A 474 8.57 50.96 -14.15
N ASN A 475 9.12 49.84 -14.62
CA ASN A 475 10.33 49.82 -15.44
C ASN A 475 10.15 50.61 -16.75
N THR A 476 8.99 50.48 -17.39
CA THR A 476 8.66 51.21 -18.62
C THR A 476 8.58 52.73 -18.37
N LEU A 477 7.94 53.13 -17.27
CA LEU A 477 7.85 54.55 -16.87
C LEU A 477 9.23 55.12 -16.53
N GLN A 478 10.07 54.36 -15.83
CA GLN A 478 11.45 54.75 -15.52
C GLN A 478 12.28 55.02 -16.78
N GLN A 479 12.16 54.14 -17.79
CA GLN A 479 12.83 54.34 -19.09
C GLN A 479 12.31 55.59 -19.80
N ARG A 480 10.99 55.85 -19.74
CA ARG A 480 10.36 57.02 -20.37
C ARG A 480 10.81 58.33 -19.72
N VAL A 481 10.91 58.38 -18.39
CA VAL A 481 11.44 59.53 -17.64
C VAL A 481 12.90 59.79 -18.03
N ALA A 482 13.74 58.75 -18.07
CA ALA A 482 15.14 58.90 -18.48
C ALA A 482 15.30 59.40 -19.93
N MET A 483 14.38 59.05 -20.83
CA MET A 483 14.34 59.61 -22.19
C MET A 483 13.95 61.09 -22.19
N GLN A 484 12.89 61.46 -21.44
CA GLN A 484 12.46 62.86 -21.33
C GLN A 484 13.55 63.76 -20.76
N GLU A 485 14.28 63.32 -19.73
CA GLU A 485 15.42 64.07 -19.17
C GLU A 485 16.52 64.30 -20.21
N ARG A 486 16.78 63.33 -21.11
CA ARG A 486 17.77 63.50 -22.20
C ARG A 486 17.27 64.48 -23.26
N GLU A 487 15.99 64.41 -23.64
CA GLU A 487 15.37 65.33 -24.58
C GLU A 487 15.37 66.77 -24.05
N GLU A 488 15.00 66.96 -22.78
CA GLU A 488 15.02 68.27 -22.11
C GLU A 488 16.44 68.85 -22.07
N ASN A 489 17.44 68.04 -21.73
CA ASN A 489 18.84 68.46 -21.77
C ASN A 489 19.28 68.86 -23.20
N ALA A 490 18.88 68.09 -24.22
CA ALA A 490 19.20 68.41 -25.62
C ALA A 490 18.53 69.71 -26.08
N LEU A 491 17.28 69.94 -25.69
CA LEU A 491 16.55 71.18 -25.96
C LEU A 491 17.16 72.37 -25.23
N MET A 492 17.56 72.21 -23.96
CA MET A 492 18.26 73.25 -23.20
C MET A 492 19.57 73.64 -23.87
N ILE A 493 20.35 72.68 -24.36
CA ILE A 493 21.57 72.94 -25.13
C ILE A 493 21.22 73.74 -26.40
N ARG A 494 20.24 73.29 -27.20
CA ARG A 494 19.80 74.01 -28.41
C ARG A 494 19.34 75.44 -28.09
N MET A 495 18.62 75.66 -27.01
CA MET A 495 18.15 76.97 -26.59
C MET A 495 19.31 77.92 -26.27
N LYS A 496 20.33 77.45 -25.54
CA LYS A 496 21.57 78.22 -25.30
C LYS A 496 22.31 78.58 -26.59
N TRP A 497 22.34 77.68 -27.57
CA TRP A 497 22.91 77.96 -28.88
C TRP A 497 22.12 79.04 -29.64
N ILE A 498 20.79 78.97 -29.62
CA ILE A 498 19.92 79.98 -30.24
C ILE A 498 20.12 81.34 -29.58
N GLU A 499 20.12 81.43 -28.25
CA GLU A 499 20.40 82.67 -27.52
C GLU A 499 21.77 83.26 -27.89
N THR A 500 22.78 82.41 -28.04
CA THR A 500 24.13 82.84 -28.45
C THR A 500 24.14 83.37 -29.88
N ALA A 501 23.46 82.70 -30.81
CA ALA A 501 23.32 83.15 -32.20
C ALA A 501 22.54 84.47 -32.30
N GLN A 502 21.47 84.64 -31.51
CA GLN A 502 20.71 85.88 -31.44
C GLN A 502 21.56 87.06 -30.95
N LYS A 503 22.38 86.84 -29.91
CA LYS A 503 23.35 87.85 -29.40
C LYS A 503 24.41 88.23 -30.44
N LEU A 504 24.84 87.28 -31.27
CA LEU A 504 25.78 87.56 -32.36
C LEU A 504 25.12 88.36 -33.49
N LEU A 505 23.88 88.04 -33.86
CA LEU A 505 23.11 88.79 -34.86
C LEU A 505 22.81 90.23 -34.44
N THR A 506 22.50 90.48 -33.16
CA THR A 506 22.29 91.84 -32.65
C THR A 506 23.57 92.67 -32.70
N ARG A 507 24.72 92.07 -32.36
CA ARG A 507 26.04 92.74 -32.53
C ARG A 507 26.38 93.03 -33.99
N ASP A 508 26.00 92.16 -34.93
CA ASP A 508 26.21 92.38 -36.37
C ASP A 508 25.36 93.55 -36.89
N SER A 509 24.14 93.72 -36.38
CA SER A 509 23.29 94.88 -36.73
C SER A 509 23.77 96.21 -36.13
N GLU A 510 24.61 96.19 -35.09
CA GLU A 510 25.18 97.38 -34.44
C GLU A 510 26.58 97.76 -34.99
N ALA A 511 27.19 96.90 -35.81
CA ALA A 511 28.52 97.12 -36.38
C ALA A 511 28.47 98.14 -37.54
N ASN A 512 29.07 99.30 -37.35
CA ASN A 512 29.06 100.41 -38.33
C ASN A 512 30.23 100.37 -39.34
N THR A 513 31.08 99.33 -39.31
CA THR A 513 32.28 99.23 -40.16
C THR A 513 32.37 97.88 -40.89
N LYS A 514 32.92 97.90 -42.11
CA LYS A 514 33.02 96.72 -42.98
C LYS A 514 33.88 95.59 -42.36
N GLU A 515 34.94 95.96 -41.63
CA GLU A 515 35.86 95.04 -40.93
C GLU A 515 35.18 94.30 -39.76
N GLU A 516 34.28 94.96 -39.02
CA GLU A 516 33.57 94.32 -37.91
C GLU A 516 32.57 93.26 -38.40
N SER A 517 31.87 93.52 -39.51
CA SER A 517 30.96 92.52 -40.11
C SER A 517 31.72 91.32 -40.69
N GLU A 518 32.92 91.53 -41.24
CA GLU A 518 33.79 90.47 -41.75
C GLU A 518 34.29 89.58 -40.59
N SER A 519 34.68 90.20 -39.47
CA SER A 519 35.08 89.50 -38.23
C SER A 519 33.93 88.68 -37.61
N LEU A 520 32.70 89.20 -37.65
CA LEU A 520 31.50 88.49 -37.21
C LEU A 520 31.16 87.31 -38.13
N ARG A 521 31.25 87.47 -39.46
CA ARG A 521 31.11 86.35 -40.42
C ARG A 521 32.13 85.24 -40.15
N GLN A 522 33.37 85.62 -39.85
CA GLN A 522 34.44 84.67 -39.53
C GLN A 522 34.19 83.93 -38.21
N LYS A 523 33.53 84.58 -37.24
CA LYS A 523 33.08 83.96 -36.00
C LYS A 523 31.83 83.09 -36.17
N VAL A 524 30.93 83.38 -37.11
CA VAL A 524 29.71 82.60 -37.38
C VAL A 524 29.99 81.34 -38.24
N LEU A 525 31.01 81.37 -39.08
CA LEU A 525 31.38 80.27 -39.98
C LEU A 525 31.56 78.90 -39.28
N PRO A 526 32.25 78.80 -38.12
CA PRO A 526 32.38 77.54 -37.38
C PRO A 526 31.03 77.01 -36.86
N PHE A 527 30.09 77.90 -36.53
CA PHE A 527 28.75 77.50 -36.07
C PHE A 527 27.94 76.91 -37.21
N LEU A 528 27.96 77.53 -38.39
CA LEU A 528 27.30 76.97 -39.58
C LEU A 528 27.92 75.62 -39.96
N GLN A 529 29.25 75.50 -39.88
CA GLN A 529 29.95 74.25 -40.17
C GLN A 529 29.58 73.15 -39.16
N ALA A 530 29.45 73.48 -37.87
CA ALA A 530 28.98 72.53 -36.85
C ALA A 530 27.54 72.06 -37.10
N VAL A 531 26.64 72.96 -37.50
CA VAL A 531 25.25 72.62 -37.85
C VAL A 531 25.18 71.71 -39.08
N VAL A 532 26.01 71.97 -40.11
CA VAL A 532 26.09 71.12 -41.30
C VAL A 532 26.58 69.72 -40.94
N VAL A 533 27.62 69.60 -40.11
CA VAL A 533 28.13 68.31 -39.64
C VAL A 533 27.08 67.56 -38.81
N GLN A 534 26.37 68.25 -37.92
CA GLN A 534 25.31 67.65 -37.11
C GLN A 534 24.14 67.15 -37.96
N ASN A 535 23.70 67.92 -38.97
CA ASN A 535 22.67 67.50 -39.92
C ASN A 535 23.11 66.27 -40.73
N GLN A 536 24.37 66.21 -41.14
CA GLN A 536 24.90 65.04 -41.83
C GLN A 536 24.92 63.80 -40.91
N GLN A 537 25.27 63.98 -39.63
CA GLN A 537 25.24 62.92 -38.63
C GLN A 537 23.82 62.38 -38.40
N GLN A 538 22.83 63.28 -38.33
CA GLN A 538 21.42 62.90 -38.19
C GLN A 538 20.89 62.16 -39.42
N ARG A 539 21.26 62.58 -40.63
CA ARG A 539 20.94 61.84 -41.87
C ARG A 539 21.52 60.43 -41.85
N ASN A 540 22.80 60.30 -41.51
CA ASN A 540 23.45 58.99 -41.42
C ASN A 540 22.79 58.09 -40.36
N GLN A 541 22.36 58.65 -39.22
CA GLN A 541 21.60 57.90 -38.21
C GLN A 541 20.23 57.45 -38.72
N LEU A 542 19.52 58.32 -39.45
CA LEU A 542 18.24 57.98 -40.07
C LEU A 542 18.39 56.85 -41.10
N ASP A 543 19.43 56.91 -41.93
CA ASP A 543 19.73 55.87 -42.90
C ASP A 543 20.05 54.53 -42.23
N ALA A 544 20.81 54.55 -41.12
CA ALA A 544 21.08 53.34 -40.34
C ALA A 544 19.81 52.73 -39.70
N ILE A 545 18.91 53.56 -39.18
CA ILE A 545 17.62 53.13 -38.64
C ILE A 545 16.75 52.51 -39.74
N ASN A 546 16.69 53.14 -40.92
CA ASN A 546 15.94 52.60 -42.06
C ASN A 546 16.49 51.25 -42.52
N LEU A 547 17.81 51.07 -42.52
CA LEU A 547 18.44 49.79 -42.83
C LEU A 547 18.08 48.71 -41.81
N TYR A 548 18.09 49.07 -40.52
CA TYR A 548 17.71 48.18 -39.43
C TYR A 548 16.24 47.77 -39.50
N ASN A 549 15.33 48.71 -39.74
CA ASN A 549 13.91 48.43 -39.90
C ASN A 549 13.65 47.47 -41.06
N ARG A 550 14.33 47.68 -42.20
CA ARG A 550 14.24 46.78 -43.35
C ARG A 550 14.75 45.38 -43.05
N HIS A 551 15.81 45.25 -42.25
CA HIS A 551 16.28 43.95 -41.78
C HIS A 551 15.27 43.26 -40.87
N LEU A 552 14.64 44.02 -39.96
CA LEU A 552 13.61 43.52 -39.05
C LEU A 552 12.37 43.03 -39.82
N GLU A 553 11.93 43.78 -40.82
CA GLU A 553 10.83 43.40 -41.72
C GLU A 553 11.14 42.06 -42.42
N CYS A 554 12.33 41.91 -43.00
CA CYS A 554 12.73 40.63 -43.61
C CYS A 554 12.77 39.48 -42.58
N GLN A 555 13.21 39.72 -41.35
CA GLN A 555 13.18 38.69 -40.29
C GLN A 555 11.74 38.28 -39.94
N MET A 556 10.83 39.25 -39.82
CA MET A 556 9.42 38.98 -39.54
C MET A 556 8.76 38.18 -40.67
N GLU A 557 9.04 38.52 -41.93
CA GLU A 557 8.53 37.76 -43.09
C GLU A 557 8.97 36.30 -43.05
N VAL A 558 10.23 36.03 -42.73
CA VAL A 558 10.76 34.64 -42.59
C VAL A 558 10.08 33.89 -41.44
N GLN A 559 9.84 34.57 -40.31
CA GLN A 559 9.15 33.96 -39.17
C GLN A 559 7.68 33.65 -39.50
N ILE A 560 6.97 34.56 -40.15
CA ILE A 560 5.58 34.35 -40.59
C ILE A 560 5.50 33.16 -41.55
N GLU A 561 6.39 33.07 -42.52
CA GLU A 561 6.47 31.94 -43.46
C GLU A 561 6.73 30.61 -42.72
N THR A 562 7.60 30.62 -41.71
CA THR A 562 7.89 29.44 -40.89
C THR A 562 6.66 29.01 -40.08
N ILE A 563 5.94 29.96 -39.47
CA ILE A 563 4.70 29.71 -38.73
C ILE A 563 3.64 29.09 -39.66
N ASN A 564 3.49 29.61 -40.88
CA ASN A 564 2.55 29.08 -41.86
C ASN A 564 2.86 27.62 -42.24
N ARG A 565 4.13 27.29 -42.47
CA ARG A 565 4.55 25.90 -42.74
C ARG A 565 4.29 24.95 -41.57
N LEU A 566 4.52 25.42 -40.34
CA LEU A 566 4.22 24.62 -39.14
C LEU A 566 2.71 24.41 -38.97
N LYS A 567 1.91 25.44 -39.23
CA LYS A 567 0.45 25.36 -39.22
C LYS A 567 -0.08 24.34 -40.23
N GLU A 568 0.44 24.33 -41.46
CA GLU A 568 0.09 23.32 -42.46
C GLU A 568 0.46 21.89 -42.01
N LYS A 569 1.67 21.69 -41.45
CA LYS A 569 2.08 20.39 -40.92
C LYS A 569 1.15 19.91 -39.79
N LEU A 570 0.78 20.80 -38.88
CA LEU A 570 -0.13 20.48 -37.77
C LEU A 570 -1.53 20.09 -38.29
N GLN A 571 -2.04 20.79 -39.31
CA GLN A 571 -3.31 20.46 -39.93
C GLN A 571 -3.29 19.07 -40.58
N ARG A 572 -2.20 18.71 -41.27
CA ARG A 572 -2.03 17.36 -41.85
C ARG A 572 -1.98 16.28 -40.78
N LEU A 573 -1.24 16.50 -39.69
CA LEU A 573 -1.19 15.55 -38.57
C LEU A 573 -2.55 15.37 -37.90
N ASN A 574 -3.30 16.45 -37.69
CA ASN A 574 -4.64 16.39 -37.11
C ASN A 574 -5.63 15.65 -38.03
N PHE A 575 -5.53 15.87 -39.34
CA PHE A 575 -6.31 15.11 -40.32
C PHE A 575 -6.01 13.60 -40.26
N ASN A 576 -4.73 13.23 -40.22
CA ASN A 576 -4.31 11.83 -40.11
C ASN A 576 -4.75 11.18 -38.78
N ALA A 577 -4.67 11.92 -37.66
CA ALA A 577 -5.10 11.43 -36.36
C ALA A 577 -6.61 11.15 -36.33
N LYS A 578 -7.43 12.01 -36.96
CA LYS A 578 -8.87 11.77 -37.10
C LYS A 578 -9.18 10.55 -37.97
N GLN A 579 -8.43 10.35 -39.07
CA GLN A 579 -8.59 9.13 -39.88
C GLN A 579 -8.25 7.86 -39.09
N HIS A 580 -7.17 7.88 -38.30
CA HIS A 580 -6.83 6.74 -37.44
C HIS A 580 -7.88 6.45 -36.37
N GLN A 581 -8.45 7.47 -35.74
CA GLN A 581 -9.56 7.27 -34.79
C GLN A 581 -10.79 6.64 -35.45
N GLN A 582 -11.12 7.09 -36.66
CA GLN A 582 -12.25 6.53 -37.41
C GLN A 582 -12.01 5.07 -37.82
N GLN A 583 -10.81 4.73 -38.28
CA GLN A 583 -10.42 3.34 -38.55
C GLN A 583 -10.45 2.47 -37.28
N THR A 584 -10.01 3.00 -36.15
CA THR A 584 -10.02 2.26 -34.87
C THR A 584 -11.47 1.96 -34.44
N PHE A 585 -12.38 2.92 -34.58
CA PHE A 585 -13.80 2.73 -34.30
C PHE A 585 -14.45 1.72 -35.25
N GLU A 586 -14.10 1.74 -36.53
CA GLU A 586 -14.58 0.75 -37.51
C GLU A 586 -14.11 -0.68 -37.15
N ILE A 587 -12.85 -0.84 -36.72
CA ILE A 587 -12.31 -2.14 -36.28
C ILE A 587 -12.98 -2.62 -35.00
N GLU A 588 -13.18 -1.74 -34.01
CA GLU A 588 -13.87 -2.09 -32.76
C GLU A 588 -15.34 -2.49 -33.01
N SER A 589 -16.02 -1.80 -33.92
CA SER A 589 -17.38 -2.12 -34.35
C SER A 589 -17.44 -3.48 -35.07
N GLN A 590 -16.51 -3.77 -35.97
CA GLN A 590 -16.39 -5.07 -36.63
C GLN A 590 -16.15 -6.20 -35.62
N ASN A 591 -15.24 -5.99 -34.65
CA ASN A 591 -14.97 -6.96 -33.60
C ASN A 591 -16.20 -7.23 -32.73
N GLN A 592 -17.00 -6.21 -32.40
CA GLN A 592 -18.26 -6.39 -31.65
C GLN A 592 -19.31 -7.16 -32.46
N ILE A 593 -19.40 -6.91 -33.77
CA ILE A 593 -20.30 -7.65 -34.67
C ILE A 593 -19.87 -9.12 -34.77
N GLU A 594 -18.57 -9.42 -34.91
CA GLU A 594 -18.06 -10.79 -34.89
C GLU A 594 -18.35 -11.50 -33.56
N GLN A 595 -18.21 -10.78 -32.44
CA GLN A 595 -18.53 -11.32 -31.11
C GLN A 595 -20.02 -11.67 -30.97
N LEU A 596 -20.90 -10.81 -31.49
CA LEU A 596 -22.35 -11.08 -31.50
C LEU A 596 -22.71 -12.24 -32.42
N LEU A 597 -22.10 -12.36 -33.60
CA LEU A 597 -22.32 -13.49 -34.50
C LEU A 597 -21.86 -14.82 -33.89
N SER A 598 -20.73 -14.83 -33.18
CA SER A 598 -20.27 -16.00 -32.40
C SER A 598 -21.29 -16.45 -31.34
N THR A 599 -22.01 -15.52 -30.70
CA THR A 599 -23.02 -15.87 -29.68
C THR A 599 -24.37 -16.34 -30.25
N VAL A 600 -24.61 -16.10 -31.54
CA VAL A 600 -25.84 -16.56 -32.23
C VAL A 600 -25.70 -18.01 -32.71
N ASP A 601 -24.49 -18.43 -33.09
CA ASP A 601 -24.22 -19.82 -33.47
C ASP A 601 -24.35 -20.78 -32.27
N ASP A 602 -24.02 -20.35 -31.06
CA ASP A 602 -24.15 -21.18 -29.84
C ASP A 602 -25.59 -21.34 -29.34
N ASN A 603 -26.52 -20.46 -29.75
CA ASN A 603 -27.93 -20.51 -29.32
C ASN A 603 -28.87 -21.21 -30.32
N SER A 604 -28.34 -21.71 -31.44
CA SER A 604 -29.16 -22.29 -32.53
C SER A 604 -29.57 -23.76 -32.32
N THR A 605 -29.38 -24.35 -31.13
CA THR A 605 -29.84 -25.73 -30.83
C THR A 605 -30.96 -25.86 -29.80
N THR A 606 -31.60 -24.78 -29.37
CA THR A 606 -32.79 -24.91 -28.53
C THR A 606 -33.82 -23.83 -28.81
N THR A 607 -35.08 -24.28 -28.92
CA THR A 607 -36.34 -23.53 -28.86
C THR A 607 -36.89 -22.94 -30.16
N VAL A 608 -37.48 -23.84 -30.94
CA VAL A 608 -38.79 -23.60 -31.57
C VAL A 608 -39.86 -23.49 -30.47
N LYS A 609 -40.75 -22.51 -30.59
CA LYS A 609 -41.96 -22.19 -29.79
C LYS A 609 -41.79 -21.00 -28.83
N GLU A 610 -42.19 -19.82 -29.27
CA GLU A 610 -43.46 -19.21 -28.88
C GLU A 610 -43.62 -17.87 -29.62
N ALA A 611 -44.73 -17.75 -30.32
CA ALA A 611 -45.22 -16.52 -30.91
C ALA A 611 -46.06 -15.74 -29.89
N ASP A 612 -46.23 -14.45 -30.18
CA ASP A 612 -47.12 -13.49 -29.53
C ASP A 612 -46.65 -12.94 -28.18
N ILE A 613 -46.18 -11.68 -28.19
CA ILE A 613 -46.92 -10.53 -27.65
C ILE A 613 -46.27 -9.27 -28.22
N LEU A 614 -47.01 -8.65 -29.14
CA LEU A 614 -46.85 -7.26 -29.54
C LEU A 614 -47.32 -6.35 -28.40
N ASP A 615 -46.62 -5.23 -28.28
CA ASP A 615 -47.13 -3.88 -28.02
C ASP A 615 -46.64 -3.20 -26.73
N LYS A 616 -46.25 -1.94 -26.93
CA LYS A 616 -45.91 -0.86 -25.97
C LYS A 616 -44.49 -0.80 -25.39
N VAL A 617 -43.63 0.01 -26.02
CA VAL A 617 -42.94 1.15 -25.34
C VAL A 617 -42.71 2.28 -26.37
N PRO A 618 -42.96 3.56 -26.04
CA PRO A 618 -42.92 4.67 -26.99
C PRO A 618 -41.50 5.25 -27.17
N LEU A 619 -41.27 5.74 -28.38
CA LEU A 619 -40.18 6.63 -28.77
C LEU A 619 -40.22 7.92 -27.95
N SER A 620 -39.08 8.30 -27.37
CA SER A 620 -38.81 9.70 -27.02
C SER A 620 -37.75 10.23 -27.99
N GLU A 621 -38.24 11.04 -28.92
CA GLU A 621 -37.44 12.07 -29.56
C GLU A 621 -37.20 13.18 -28.53
N GLU A 622 -35.95 13.57 -28.31
CA GLU A 622 -35.66 14.96 -27.96
C GLU A 622 -34.35 15.39 -28.62
N SER A 623 -34.47 16.49 -29.35
CA SER A 623 -33.46 17.25 -30.05
C SER A 623 -33.07 18.48 -29.23
N CYS A 624 -31.78 18.64 -28.89
CA CYS A 624 -30.99 19.89 -28.88
C CYS A 624 -29.54 19.61 -28.47
#